data_AF-A0A9K3GMH3-F1
#
_entry.id   AF-A0A9K3GMH3-F1
#
_cell.length_a   1.000
_cell.length_b   1.000
_cell.length_c   1.000
_cell.angle_alpha   90.00
_cell.angle_beta   90.00
_cell.angle_gamma   90.00
#
_symmetry.space_group_name_H-M   'P 1'
#
loop_
_entity.id
_entity.type
_entity.pdbx_description
1 polymer ?
#
loop_
_entity_poly.entity_id
_entity_poly.type
_entity_poly.pdbx_seq_one_letter_code
_entity_poly.pdbx_strand_id
1 'polypeptide(L)'
;YVTDMLLAPFKMERLLGTSEKDYFGKLRDTKWPDCTRLILNGAVQICEVTTQLQCHTFVHCSDGWDRTPQLSSLAMLLMDPYYRTLDGFAVLVEKEWTSFGHRFGTRCKQTGIYDKKGVPAQVGGNFDSSKISPVFLQWLDCVFQLITQQPQEYEFNEDLLLFLGHHAYSQRFGTFLCDCEHDRTVHMLPCLTQSVWDMALYSNARVCGTWPCTAMLGIV
;
A
#
# COMPACT_ATOMS: atom_id res chain seq x y z
N TYR A 1 -2.66 -33.09 -31.85
CA TYR A 1 -2.04 -32.01 -32.63
C TYR A 1 -2.47 -30.58 -32.26
N VAL A 2 -3.29 -30.33 -31.22
CA VAL A 2 -3.52 -28.96 -30.70
C VAL A 2 -3.39 -28.87 -29.17
N THR A 3 -3.32 -30.00 -28.46
CA THR A 3 -3.20 -30.04 -26.99
C THR A 3 -1.75 -30.00 -26.47
N ASP A 4 -0.75 -30.34 -27.29
CA ASP A 4 0.67 -30.33 -26.87
C ASP A 4 1.36 -28.96 -27.03
N MET A 5 0.71 -27.99 -27.70
CA MET A 5 1.30 -26.68 -27.95
C MET A 5 0.94 -25.63 -26.89
N LEU A 6 -0.09 -25.90 -26.07
CA LEU A 6 -0.56 -25.01 -25.00
C LEU A 6 -0.10 -25.43 -23.59
N LEU A 7 0.58 -26.58 -23.47
CA LEU A 7 1.14 -27.10 -22.21
C LEU A 7 2.63 -27.41 -22.29
N ALA A 8 3.32 -27.01 -23.37
CA ALA A 8 4.77 -26.92 -23.31
C ALA A 8 5.08 -25.93 -22.17
N PRO A 9 5.75 -26.35 -21.07
CA PRO A 9 6.08 -25.43 -20.01
C PRO A 9 6.85 -24.31 -20.68
N PHE A 10 6.28 -23.11 -20.64
CA PHE A 10 6.93 -21.90 -21.07
C PHE A 10 8.16 -21.81 -20.18
N LYS A 11 9.28 -22.40 -20.63
CA LYS A 11 10.41 -22.71 -19.76
C LYS A 11 10.88 -21.39 -19.19
N MET A 12 10.61 -21.19 -17.90
CA MET A 12 11.00 -20.00 -17.14
C MET A 12 12.49 -19.70 -17.34
N GLU A 13 13.32 -20.74 -17.56
CA GLU A 13 14.73 -20.65 -17.96
C GLU A 13 15.01 -19.71 -19.15
N ARG A 14 14.12 -19.65 -20.14
CA ARG A 14 14.32 -18.82 -21.34
C ARG A 14 14.04 -17.34 -21.09
N LEU A 15 13.25 -17.01 -20.07
CA LEU A 15 12.94 -15.63 -19.64
C LEU A 15 13.86 -15.16 -18.52
N LEU A 16 14.21 -16.04 -17.59
CA LEU A 16 15.00 -15.72 -16.40
C LEU A 16 16.52 -15.81 -16.64
N GLY A 17 16.96 -16.53 -17.68
CA GLY A 17 18.39 -16.79 -17.92
C GLY A 17 19.05 -17.65 -16.84
N THR A 18 18.28 -18.20 -15.89
CA THR A 18 18.74 -19.06 -14.79
C THR A 18 17.82 -20.28 -14.66
N SER A 19 18.32 -21.35 -14.05
CA SER A 19 17.44 -22.46 -13.66
C SER A 19 16.38 -21.99 -12.65
N GLU A 20 15.21 -22.61 -12.69
CA GLU A 20 14.08 -22.31 -11.78
C GLU A 20 14.47 -22.50 -10.31
N LYS A 21 15.24 -23.55 -10.00
CA LYS A 21 15.75 -23.82 -8.65
C LYS A 21 16.69 -22.72 -8.15
N ASP A 22 17.55 -22.21 -9.03
CA ASP A 22 18.47 -21.10 -8.71
C ASP A 22 17.71 -19.78 -8.52
N TYR A 23 16.68 -19.52 -9.34
CA TYR A 23 15.80 -18.36 -9.18
C TYR A 23 15.09 -18.36 -7.82
N PHE A 24 14.43 -19.46 -7.44
CA PHE A 24 13.75 -19.55 -6.15
C PHE A 24 14.72 -19.54 -4.96
N GLY A 25 15.94 -20.06 -5.14
CA GLY A 25 17.01 -19.91 -4.16
C GLY A 25 17.35 -18.45 -3.91
N LYS A 26 17.69 -17.72 -4.98
CA LYS A 26 18.00 -16.28 -4.92
C LYS A 26 16.85 -15.46 -4.35
N LEU A 27 15.60 -15.76 -4.75
CA LEU A 27 14.41 -15.10 -4.22
C LEU A 27 14.28 -15.31 -2.71
N ARG A 28 14.48 -16.54 -2.21
CA ARG A 28 14.46 -16.84 -0.78
C ARG A 28 15.59 -16.14 -0.02
N ASP A 29 16.74 -15.97 -0.64
CA ASP A 29 17.88 -15.28 -0.04
C ASP A 29 17.63 -13.78 0.15
N THR A 30 16.72 -13.16 -0.63
CA THR A 30 16.29 -11.77 -0.40
C THR A 30 15.55 -11.57 0.92
N LYS A 31 15.01 -12.64 1.52
CA LYS A 31 14.12 -12.63 2.70
C LYS A 31 12.81 -11.88 2.52
N TRP A 32 12.52 -11.37 1.32
CA TRP A 32 11.26 -10.68 1.05
C TRP A 32 10.04 -11.58 1.34
N PRO A 33 9.95 -12.83 0.83
CA PRO A 33 8.82 -13.71 1.13
C PRO A 33 8.71 -14.06 2.62
N ASP A 34 9.85 -14.20 3.31
CA ASP A 34 9.89 -14.50 4.74
C ASP A 34 9.31 -13.33 5.55
N CYS A 35 9.69 -12.09 5.21
CA CYS A 35 9.14 -10.90 5.85
C CYS A 35 7.64 -10.72 5.58
N THR A 36 7.19 -10.89 4.33
CA THR A 36 5.76 -10.85 3.96
C THR A 36 4.96 -11.88 4.75
N ARG A 37 5.47 -13.12 4.86
CA ARG A 37 4.87 -14.19 5.68
C ARG A 37 4.78 -13.80 7.15
N LEU A 38 5.83 -13.22 7.74
CA LEU A 38 5.83 -12.83 9.15
C LEU A 38 4.80 -11.74 9.44
N ILE A 39 4.64 -10.76 8.55
CA ILE A 39 3.65 -9.69 8.68
C ILE A 39 2.23 -10.26 8.60
N LEU A 40 1.94 -11.09 7.59
CA LEU A 40 0.64 -11.75 7.44
C LEU A 40 0.29 -12.63 8.65
N ASN A 41 1.24 -13.42 9.13
CA ASN A 41 1.04 -14.25 10.32
C ASN A 41 0.74 -13.40 11.56
N GLY A 42 1.42 -12.25 11.74
CA GLY A 42 1.14 -11.34 12.83
C GLY A 42 -0.29 -10.76 12.76
N ALA A 43 -0.76 -10.41 11.57
CA ALA A 43 -2.13 -9.95 11.37
C ALA A 43 -3.18 -11.03 11.67
N VAL A 44 -2.92 -12.28 11.27
CA VAL A 44 -3.79 -13.43 11.60
C VAL A 44 -3.86 -13.64 13.11
N GLN A 45 -2.73 -13.57 13.83
CA GLN A 45 -2.71 -13.70 15.29
C GLN A 45 -3.55 -12.61 15.97
N ILE A 46 -3.50 -11.36 15.49
CA ILE A 46 -4.34 -10.28 16.00
C ILE A 46 -5.83 -10.62 15.78
N CYS A 47 -6.18 -11.15 14.62
CA CYS A 47 -7.56 -11.56 14.31
C CYS A 47 -8.02 -12.70 15.22
N GLU A 48 -7.20 -13.72 15.44
CA GLU A 48 -7.52 -14.85 16.32
C GLU A 48 -7.79 -14.38 17.75
N VAL A 49 -6.92 -13.55 18.32
CA VAL A 49 -7.11 -13.00 19.68
C VAL A 49 -8.37 -12.13 19.76
N THR A 50 -8.63 -11.32 18.74
CA THR A 50 -9.75 -10.37 18.77
C THR A 50 -11.09 -11.05 18.52
N THR A 51 -11.16 -11.96 17.54
CA THR A 51 -12.42 -12.57 17.09
C THR A 51 -12.73 -13.90 17.78
N GLN A 52 -11.73 -14.75 18.01
CA GLN A 52 -11.98 -16.07 18.60
C GLN A 52 -11.91 -16.02 20.12
N LEU A 53 -10.92 -15.31 20.66
CA LEU A 53 -10.76 -15.16 22.12
C LEU A 53 -11.58 -14.00 22.70
N GLN A 54 -12.17 -13.15 21.85
CA GLN A 54 -12.99 -12.00 22.25
C GLN A 54 -12.26 -11.02 23.19
N CYS A 55 -10.96 -10.80 22.93
CA CYS A 55 -10.10 -9.92 23.72
C CYS A 55 -9.75 -8.63 22.96
N HIS A 56 -9.55 -7.54 23.70
CA HIS A 56 -8.98 -6.32 23.12
C HIS A 56 -7.48 -6.51 22.86
N THR A 57 -7.04 -6.19 21.65
CA THR A 57 -5.63 -6.30 21.24
C THR A 57 -5.00 -4.92 21.12
N PHE A 58 -3.84 -4.73 21.75
CA PHE A 58 -3.02 -3.52 21.59
C PHE A 58 -1.79 -3.85 20.76
N VAL A 59 -1.61 -3.15 19.63
CA VAL A 59 -0.51 -3.40 18.70
C VAL A 59 0.47 -2.23 18.78
N HIS A 60 1.72 -2.50 19.18
CA HIS A 60 2.79 -1.53 19.15
C HIS A 60 4.10 -2.14 18.66
N CYS A 61 5.01 -1.27 18.22
CA CYS A 61 6.39 -1.62 17.91
C CYS A 61 7.31 -0.66 18.66
N SER A 62 8.45 -0.26 18.07
CA SER A 62 9.31 0.78 18.65
C SER A 62 8.61 2.15 18.65
N ASP A 63 8.39 2.69 17.46
CA ASP A 63 7.86 4.05 17.27
C ASP A 63 6.39 4.08 16.84
N GLY A 64 5.84 2.93 16.46
CA GLY A 64 4.42 2.79 16.11
C GLY A 64 4.00 3.24 14.71
N TRP A 65 4.91 3.72 13.86
CA TRP A 65 4.55 4.26 12.53
C TRP A 65 4.96 3.38 11.33
N ASP A 66 5.64 2.25 11.53
CA ASP A 66 6.08 1.35 10.44
C ASP A 66 5.38 -0.02 10.49
N ARG A 67 5.79 -0.88 11.43
CA ARG A 67 5.24 -2.24 11.57
C ARG A 67 3.84 -2.26 12.19
N THR A 68 3.53 -1.29 13.03
CA THR A 68 2.19 -1.16 13.62
C THR A 68 1.11 -0.96 12.56
N PRO A 69 1.19 0.03 11.64
CA PRO A 69 0.18 0.17 10.60
C PRO A 69 0.16 -1.00 9.63
N GLN A 70 1.28 -1.70 9.38
CA GLN A 70 1.25 -2.97 8.63
C GLN A 70 0.32 -3.99 9.29
N LEU A 71 0.48 -4.22 10.59
CA LEU A 71 -0.28 -5.22 11.34
C LEU A 71 -1.73 -4.81 11.61
N SER A 72 -1.96 -3.57 12.07
CA SER A 72 -3.31 -3.10 12.42
C SER A 72 -4.20 -3.02 11.19
N SER A 73 -3.71 -2.45 10.08
CA SER A 73 -4.52 -2.32 8.86
C SER A 73 -4.80 -3.66 8.17
N LEU A 74 -3.85 -4.61 8.19
CA LEU A 74 -4.11 -5.97 7.70
C LEU A 74 -5.13 -6.70 8.57
N ALA A 75 -5.04 -6.58 9.89
CA ALA A 75 -6.03 -7.17 10.78
C ALA A 75 -7.44 -6.57 10.54
N MET A 76 -7.52 -5.25 10.31
CA MET A 76 -8.77 -4.60 9.93
C MET A 76 -9.34 -5.14 8.61
N LEU A 77 -8.51 -5.33 7.57
CA LEU A 77 -8.93 -5.95 6.30
C LEU A 77 -9.46 -7.37 6.46
N LEU A 78 -8.83 -8.15 7.34
CA LEU A 78 -9.22 -9.52 7.62
C LEU A 78 -10.54 -9.61 8.40
N MET A 79 -10.83 -8.65 9.28
CA MET A 79 -12.01 -8.70 10.16
C MET A 79 -13.23 -7.96 9.61
N ASP A 80 -13.06 -6.86 8.87
CA ASP A 80 -14.15 -5.97 8.48
C ASP A 80 -14.26 -5.86 6.95
N PRO A 81 -15.36 -6.37 6.34
CA PRO A 81 -15.60 -6.30 4.90
C PRO A 81 -15.65 -4.88 4.34
N TYR A 82 -15.96 -3.86 5.16
CA TYR A 82 -15.98 -2.48 4.71
C TYR A 82 -14.64 -2.08 4.09
N TYR A 83 -13.52 -2.42 4.72
CA TYR A 83 -12.18 -2.06 4.22
C TYR A 83 -11.78 -2.79 2.93
N ARG A 84 -12.57 -3.76 2.45
CA ARG A 84 -12.38 -4.46 1.17
C ARG A 84 -13.12 -3.79 0.01
N THR A 85 -13.93 -2.78 0.28
CA THR A 85 -14.50 -1.87 -0.72
C THR A 85 -13.47 -0.84 -1.16
N LEU A 86 -13.67 -0.20 -2.31
CA LEU A 86 -12.82 0.89 -2.81
C LEU A 86 -12.77 2.06 -1.82
N ASP A 87 -13.93 2.50 -1.34
CA ASP A 87 -14.06 3.61 -0.39
C ASP A 87 -13.47 3.23 0.98
N GLY A 88 -13.76 2.02 1.46
CA GLY A 88 -13.22 1.54 2.71
C GLY A 88 -11.70 1.38 2.68
N PHE A 89 -11.13 0.88 1.58
CA PHE A 89 -9.68 0.79 1.43
C PHE A 89 -9.01 2.17 1.40
N ALA A 90 -9.63 3.15 0.73
CA ALA A 90 -9.16 4.54 0.77
C ALA A 90 -9.17 5.10 2.21
N VAL A 91 -10.25 4.88 2.95
CA VAL A 91 -10.36 5.26 4.37
C VAL A 91 -9.33 4.54 5.22
N LEU A 92 -9.07 3.25 4.99
CA LEU A 92 -8.07 2.48 5.72
C LEU A 92 -6.68 3.07 5.56
N VAL A 93 -6.29 3.40 4.32
CA VAL A 93 -4.98 3.97 4.02
C VAL A 93 -4.86 5.39 4.59
N GLU A 94 -5.88 6.23 4.41
CA GLU A 94 -5.87 7.57 5.01
C GLU A 94 -5.78 7.52 6.54
N LYS A 95 -6.52 6.61 7.17
CA LYS A 95 -6.49 6.44 8.63
C LYS A 95 -5.13 5.89 9.08
N GLU A 96 -4.85 4.62 8.79
CA GLU A 96 -3.75 3.90 9.43
C GLU A 96 -2.37 4.35 8.94
N TRP A 97 -2.28 4.90 7.73
CA TRP A 97 -0.99 5.28 7.14
C TRP A 97 -0.78 6.78 7.12
N THR A 98 -1.73 7.55 6.57
CA THR A 98 -1.49 9.00 6.39
C THR A 98 -1.72 9.76 7.70
N SER A 99 -2.87 9.59 8.37
CA SER A 99 -3.22 10.36 9.59
C SER A 99 -2.40 9.90 10.80
N PHE A 100 -2.24 8.59 10.99
CA PHE A 100 -1.41 8.02 12.07
C PHE A 100 0.12 8.20 11.87
N GLY A 101 0.54 8.89 10.80
CA GLY A 101 1.89 9.43 10.71
C GLY A 101 2.95 8.46 10.21
N HIS A 102 2.59 7.53 9.31
CA HIS A 102 3.62 6.84 8.54
C HIS A 102 4.48 7.87 7.79
N ARG A 103 5.80 7.76 7.95
CA ARG A 103 6.76 8.76 7.50
C ARG A 103 7.04 8.64 6.00
N PHE A 104 6.03 8.84 5.15
CA PHE A 104 6.14 8.69 3.69
C PHE A 104 7.26 9.56 3.10
N GLY A 105 7.39 10.82 3.53
CA GLY A 105 8.46 11.70 3.09
C GLY A 105 9.86 11.11 3.28
N THR A 106 10.11 10.61 4.49
CA THR A 106 11.38 9.96 4.85
C THR A 106 11.55 8.59 4.17
N ARG A 107 10.53 7.73 4.23
CA ARG A 107 10.59 6.33 3.77
C ARG A 107 10.65 6.20 2.26
N CYS A 108 9.98 7.09 1.53
CA CYS A 108 9.92 7.10 0.07
C CYS A 108 10.95 8.03 -0.59
N LYS A 109 11.89 8.59 0.18
CA LYS A 109 12.92 9.51 -0.32
C LYS A 109 12.31 10.68 -1.11
N GLN A 110 11.35 11.38 -0.52
CA GLN A 110 10.78 12.54 -1.18
C GLN A 110 11.81 13.66 -1.27
N THR A 111 11.89 14.27 -2.45
CA THR A 111 12.86 15.30 -2.77
C THR A 111 12.07 16.52 -3.20
N GLY A 112 11.84 17.47 -2.30
CA GLY A 112 11.27 18.76 -2.71
C GLY A 112 10.14 19.33 -1.86
N ILE A 113 9.79 18.76 -0.71
CA ILE A 113 8.85 19.44 0.18
C ILE A 113 9.63 20.36 1.10
N TYR A 114 9.35 21.65 0.93
CA TYR A 114 9.97 22.77 1.60
C TYR A 114 10.27 22.50 3.07
N ASP A 115 11.44 22.95 3.54
CA ASP A 115 11.72 22.94 4.98
C ASP A 115 10.68 23.79 5.74
N LYS A 116 10.74 23.77 7.07
CA LYS A 116 9.86 24.54 7.97
C LYS A 116 9.86 26.07 7.71
N LYS A 117 10.67 26.57 6.78
CA LYS A 117 10.79 27.98 6.37
C LYS A 117 10.30 28.23 4.93
N GLY A 118 9.69 27.26 4.26
CA GLY A 118 9.22 27.44 2.88
C GLY A 118 10.35 27.45 1.84
N VAL A 119 11.54 26.93 2.19
CA VAL A 119 12.68 26.83 1.26
C VAL A 119 12.71 25.41 0.70
N PRO A 120 12.89 25.18 -0.62
CA PRO A 120 13.01 23.82 -1.17
C PRO A 120 14.01 23.03 -0.32
N ALA A 121 13.57 21.89 0.25
CA ALA A 121 14.46 21.04 1.03
C ALA A 121 15.77 20.87 0.26
N GLN A 122 16.86 21.33 0.87
CA GLN A 122 18.18 21.45 0.27
C GLN A 122 18.43 20.26 -0.67
N VAL A 123 18.48 20.53 -1.98
CA VAL A 123 19.05 19.63 -2.97
C VAL A 123 20.54 19.54 -2.62
N GLY A 124 20.89 18.63 -1.70
CA GLY A 124 22.25 18.52 -1.15
C GLY A 124 22.35 18.41 0.38
N GLY A 125 21.26 18.39 1.14
CA GLY A 125 21.31 17.97 2.54
C GLY A 125 21.69 16.49 2.63
N ASN A 126 22.51 16.12 3.62
CA ASN A 126 23.02 14.75 3.80
C ASN A 126 21.83 13.80 4.11
N PHE A 127 21.22 13.26 3.07
CA PHE A 127 20.05 12.40 3.18
C PHE A 127 20.48 11.06 3.79
N ASP A 128 19.92 10.73 4.97
CA ASP A 128 20.22 9.47 5.63
C ASP A 128 19.51 8.31 4.91
N SER A 129 20.22 7.71 3.96
CA SER A 129 19.77 6.53 3.21
C SER A 129 19.32 5.37 4.09
N SER A 130 19.78 5.29 5.35
CA SER A 130 19.35 4.25 6.29
C SER A 130 17.90 4.39 6.74
N LYS A 131 17.25 5.54 6.49
CA LYS A 131 15.85 5.79 6.83
C LYS A 131 14.86 5.47 5.70
N ILE A 132 15.36 5.20 4.48
CA ILE A 132 14.52 4.69 3.39
C ILE A 132 14.18 3.24 3.68
N SER A 133 12.91 2.90 3.52
CA SER A 133 12.46 1.51 3.63
C SER A 133 11.13 1.33 2.90
N PRO A 134 10.92 0.21 2.17
CA PRO A 134 9.71 -0.05 1.38
C PRO A 134 8.56 -0.56 2.26
N VAL A 135 8.28 0.10 3.39
CA VAL A 135 7.30 -0.38 4.40
C VAL A 135 5.88 -0.44 3.84
N PHE A 136 5.45 0.63 3.17
CA PHE A 136 4.13 0.70 2.53
C PHE A 136 4.03 -0.26 1.33
N LEU A 137 5.08 -0.40 0.52
CA LEU A 137 5.11 -1.38 -0.58
C LEU A 137 5.02 -2.82 -0.07
N GLN A 138 5.71 -3.13 1.03
CA GLN A 138 5.63 -4.44 1.66
C GLN A 138 4.23 -4.74 2.19
N TRP A 139 3.54 -3.73 2.70
CA TRP A 139 2.13 -3.86 3.07
C TRP A 139 1.23 -4.09 1.86
N LEU A 140 1.41 -3.34 0.77
CA LEU A 140 0.67 -3.56 -0.48
C LEU A 140 0.88 -4.97 -1.03
N ASP A 141 2.10 -5.52 -0.93
CA ASP A 141 2.35 -6.93 -1.27
C ASP A 141 1.56 -7.87 -0.35
N CYS A 142 1.52 -7.62 0.96
CA CYS A 142 0.66 -8.41 1.86
C CYS A 142 -0.82 -8.35 1.44
N VAL A 143 -1.35 -7.18 1.05
CA VAL A 143 -2.72 -7.03 0.54
C VAL A 143 -2.89 -7.81 -0.77
N PHE A 144 -1.92 -7.75 -1.68
CA PHE A 144 -1.93 -8.52 -2.92
C PHE A 144 -1.99 -10.04 -2.66
N GLN A 145 -1.25 -10.54 -1.66
CA GLN A 145 -1.34 -11.95 -1.26
C GLN A 145 -2.75 -12.32 -0.76
N LEU A 146 -3.47 -11.40 -0.11
CA LEU A 146 -4.86 -11.63 0.34
C LEU A 146 -5.85 -11.62 -0.84
N ILE A 147 -5.73 -10.64 -1.74
CA ILE A 147 -6.57 -10.57 -2.96
C ILE A 147 -6.37 -11.84 -3.80
N THR A 148 -5.13 -12.30 -3.97
CA THR A 148 -4.84 -13.51 -4.75
C THR A 148 -5.50 -14.75 -4.14
N GLN A 149 -5.58 -14.85 -2.82
CA GLN A 149 -6.21 -15.97 -2.12
C GLN A 149 -7.74 -15.91 -2.14
N GLN A 150 -8.33 -14.71 -2.10
CA GLN A 150 -9.78 -14.50 -2.06
C GLN A 150 -10.21 -13.39 -3.03
N PRO A 151 -10.12 -13.56 -4.36
CA PRO A 151 -10.37 -12.47 -5.31
C PRO A 151 -11.79 -11.91 -5.26
N GLN A 152 -12.76 -12.71 -4.82
CA GLN A 152 -14.19 -12.34 -4.77
C GLN A 152 -14.55 -11.52 -3.53
N GLU A 153 -13.65 -11.40 -2.55
CA GLU A 153 -13.89 -10.68 -1.29
C GLU A 153 -13.48 -9.20 -1.38
N TYR A 154 -12.86 -8.77 -2.49
CA TYR A 154 -12.33 -7.43 -2.69
C TYR A 154 -12.97 -6.76 -3.90
N GLU A 155 -13.38 -5.51 -3.75
CA GLU A 155 -13.93 -4.70 -4.86
C GLU A 155 -12.84 -4.21 -5.82
N PHE A 156 -11.60 -4.11 -5.32
CA PHE A 156 -10.44 -3.65 -6.08
C PHE A 156 -9.48 -4.79 -6.40
N ASN A 157 -8.59 -4.55 -7.36
CA ASN A 157 -7.63 -5.53 -7.88
C ASN A 157 -6.17 -5.04 -7.71
N GLU A 158 -5.23 -5.78 -8.32
CA GLU A 158 -3.80 -5.45 -8.31
C GLU A 158 -3.47 -4.08 -8.94
N ASP A 159 -4.28 -3.59 -9.88
CA ASP A 159 -4.04 -2.31 -10.56
C ASP A 159 -4.10 -1.15 -9.56
N LEU A 160 -5.03 -1.19 -8.60
CA LEU A 160 -5.10 -0.19 -7.53
C LEU A 160 -3.84 -0.23 -6.66
N LEU A 161 -3.37 -1.43 -6.30
CA LEU A 161 -2.18 -1.58 -5.45
C LEU A 161 -0.93 -1.06 -6.17
N LEU A 162 -0.78 -1.37 -7.46
CA LEU A 162 0.31 -0.86 -8.30
C LEU A 162 0.23 0.66 -8.46
N PHE A 163 -0.98 1.21 -8.66
CA PHE A 163 -1.20 2.65 -8.77
C PHE A 163 -0.79 3.38 -7.49
N LEU A 164 -1.21 2.89 -6.31
CA LEU A 164 -0.84 3.47 -5.02
C LEU A 164 0.66 3.32 -4.75
N GLY A 165 1.23 2.15 -5.03
CA GLY A 165 2.65 1.89 -4.87
C GLY A 165 3.51 2.83 -5.72
N HIS A 166 3.13 3.06 -6.98
CA HIS A 166 3.78 4.05 -7.84
C HIS A 166 3.63 5.47 -7.29
N HIS A 167 2.42 5.84 -6.88
CA HIS A 167 2.14 7.22 -6.49
C HIS A 167 2.66 7.61 -5.10
N ALA A 168 2.99 6.65 -4.24
CA ALA A 168 3.74 6.88 -3.00
C ALA A 168 5.14 7.48 -3.25
N TYR A 169 5.76 7.20 -4.40
CA TYR A 169 7.09 7.71 -4.76
C TYR A 169 7.04 8.87 -5.77
N SER A 170 6.00 8.90 -6.63
CA SER A 170 5.90 9.88 -7.73
C SER A 170 5.84 11.34 -7.30
N GLN A 171 5.38 11.61 -6.08
CA GLN A 171 5.08 12.96 -5.56
C GLN A 171 4.08 13.75 -6.43
N ARG A 172 3.26 13.06 -7.23
CA ARG A 172 2.24 13.68 -8.09
C ARG A 172 1.03 14.20 -7.32
N PHE A 173 0.64 13.51 -6.27
CA PHE A 173 -0.54 13.79 -5.45
C PHE A 173 -0.13 14.18 -4.04
N GLY A 174 -0.98 14.94 -3.34
CA GLY A 174 -0.73 15.38 -1.96
C GLY A 174 -0.83 14.28 -0.91
N THR A 175 -1.54 13.20 -1.21
CA THR A 175 -1.94 12.17 -0.24
C THR A 175 -0.77 11.61 0.56
N PHE A 176 0.32 11.25 -0.11
CA PHE A 176 1.48 10.63 0.52
C PHE A 176 2.64 11.59 0.79
N LEU A 177 2.42 12.90 0.66
CA LEU A 177 3.44 13.90 0.94
C LEU A 177 3.62 14.11 2.46
N CYS A 178 4.81 14.58 2.87
CA CYS A 178 5.21 14.81 4.26
C CYS A 178 5.26 13.54 5.12
N ASP A 179 5.66 13.70 6.39
CA ASP A 179 5.78 12.60 7.36
C ASP A 179 4.60 12.49 8.33
N CYS A 180 3.80 13.54 8.48
CA CYS A 180 2.66 13.55 9.40
C CYS A 180 1.55 14.50 8.95
N GLU A 181 0.35 14.29 9.49
CA GLU A 181 -0.85 15.09 9.20
C GLU A 181 -0.67 16.59 9.52
N HIS A 182 0.05 16.89 10.60
CA HIS A 182 0.35 18.27 10.98
C HIS A 182 1.08 19.02 9.86
N ASP A 183 2.14 18.43 9.31
CA ASP A 183 2.91 19.05 8.24
C ASP A 183 2.06 19.22 6.96
N ARG A 184 1.24 18.22 6.60
CA ARG A 184 0.33 18.34 5.44
C ARG A 184 -0.67 19.49 5.60
N THR A 185 -1.15 19.70 6.82
CA THR A 185 -2.06 20.80 7.16
C THR A 185 -1.36 22.15 7.09
N VAL A 186 -0.17 22.28 7.70
CA VAL A 186 0.63 23.52 7.67
C VAL A 186 0.98 23.91 6.23
N HIS A 187 1.26 22.94 5.37
CA HIS A 187 1.53 23.17 3.96
C HIS A 187 0.27 23.28 3.07
N MET A 188 -0.93 23.23 3.66
CA MET A 188 -2.22 23.34 2.95
C MET A 188 -2.36 22.35 1.79
N LEU A 189 -1.76 21.16 1.89
CA LEU A 189 -1.74 20.18 0.80
C LEU A 189 -3.14 19.78 0.32
N PRO A 190 -4.15 19.56 1.18
CA PRO A 190 -5.50 19.25 0.72
C PRO A 190 -6.12 20.33 -0.17
N CYS A 191 -5.67 21.59 -0.05
CA CYS A 191 -6.16 22.70 -0.86
C CYS A 191 -5.31 22.94 -2.11
N LEU A 192 -4.02 22.61 -2.06
CA LEU A 192 -3.04 22.94 -3.11
C LEU A 192 -2.75 21.79 -4.06
N THR A 193 -3.18 20.57 -3.73
CA THR A 193 -2.85 19.35 -4.48
C THR A 193 -4.08 18.46 -4.63
N GLN A 194 -4.07 17.61 -5.66
CA GLN A 194 -5.11 16.61 -5.84
C GLN A 194 -4.86 15.39 -4.95
N SER A 195 -5.94 14.71 -4.55
CA SER A 195 -5.87 13.43 -3.87
C SER A 195 -5.60 12.31 -4.87
N VAL A 196 -4.83 11.30 -4.44
CA VAL A 196 -4.65 10.06 -5.21
C VAL A 196 -5.99 9.34 -5.41
N TRP A 197 -6.91 9.48 -4.46
CA TRP A 197 -8.23 8.85 -4.47
C TRP A 197 -9.17 9.47 -5.51
N ASP A 198 -9.06 10.78 -5.77
CA ASP A 198 -9.85 11.46 -6.81
C ASP A 198 -9.63 10.77 -8.17
N MET A 199 -8.38 10.37 -8.45
CA MET A 199 -8.03 9.67 -9.68
C MET A 199 -8.37 8.17 -9.61
N ALA A 200 -8.09 7.51 -8.49
CA ALA A 200 -8.29 6.07 -8.33
C ALA A 200 -9.77 5.68 -8.41
N LEU A 201 -10.64 6.42 -7.70
CA LEU A 201 -12.08 6.17 -7.68
C LEU A 201 -12.73 6.57 -9.02
N TYR A 202 -12.28 7.66 -9.65
CA TYR A 202 -12.76 8.05 -10.97
C TYR A 202 -12.41 7.03 -12.07
N SER A 203 -11.23 6.41 -11.99
CA SER A 203 -10.79 5.40 -12.96
C SER A 203 -11.54 4.09 -12.81
N ASN A 204 -11.80 3.63 -11.58
CA ASN A 204 -12.53 2.40 -11.33
C ASN A 204 -14.02 2.50 -11.69
N ALA A 205 -14.63 3.69 -11.57
CA ALA A 205 -15.97 3.94 -12.10
C ALA A 205 -16.10 3.71 -13.62
N ARG A 206 -14.98 3.74 -14.37
CA ARG A 206 -14.95 3.41 -15.81
C ARG A 206 -14.69 1.93 -16.10
N VAL A 207 -14.04 1.20 -15.20
CA VAL A 207 -13.75 -0.24 -15.35
C VAL A 207 -14.95 -1.09 -14.92
N CYS A 208 -15.66 -0.67 -13.87
CA CYS A 208 -16.91 -1.29 -13.41
C CYS A 208 -18.11 -0.83 -14.25
N GLY A 209 -18.09 -1.09 -15.56
CA GLY A 209 -19.08 -0.71 -16.57
C GLY A 209 -20.52 -1.22 -16.40
N THR A 210 -21.07 -1.24 -15.18
CA THR A 210 -22.50 -1.36 -14.90
C THR A 210 -22.85 -0.50 -13.69
N TRP A 211 -23.23 0.75 -13.96
CA TRP A 211 -24.50 1.41 -13.59
C TRP A 211 -24.29 2.94 -13.49
N PRO A 212 -25.00 3.75 -14.29
CA PRO A 212 -24.89 5.19 -14.23
C PRO A 212 -25.70 5.73 -13.06
N CYS A 213 -25.03 6.10 -11.97
CA CYS A 213 -25.61 7.08 -11.05
C CYS A 213 -25.10 8.47 -11.44
N THR A 214 -25.83 9.06 -12.37
CA THR A 214 -25.91 10.53 -12.52
C THR A 214 -26.24 11.18 -11.18
N ALA A 215 -25.58 12.31 -10.90
CA ALA A 215 -25.67 13.19 -9.72
C ALA A 215 -24.77 12.78 -8.55
N MET A 216 -23.82 13.58 -8.07
CA MET A 216 -23.88 15.02 -7.85
C MET A 216 -22.58 15.74 -8.25
N LEU A 217 -22.69 16.62 -9.24
CA LEU A 217 -22.00 17.90 -9.25
C LEU A 217 -22.87 18.90 -8.47
N GLY A 218 -22.30 19.51 -7.46
CA GLY A 218 -22.78 20.71 -6.76
C GLY A 218 -21.73 21.04 -5.73
N ILE A 219 -20.78 21.96 -5.93
CA ILE A 219 -20.98 23.40 -6.16
C ILE A 219 -22.31 23.88 -5.57
N VAL A 220 -22.31 24.09 -4.25
CA VAL A 220 -22.79 25.32 -3.64
C VAL A 220 -21.75 25.74 -2.61
#